data_AF-A0ABD5DYB6-F1
#
_entry.id   AF-A0ABD5DYB6-F1
#
_cell.length_a   1.000
_cell.length_b   1.000
_cell.length_c   1.000
_cell.angle_alpha   90.00
_cell.angle_beta   90.00
_cell.angle_gamma   90.00
#
_symmetry.space_group_name_H-M   'P 1'
#
loop_
_entity.id
_entity.type
_entity.pdbx_description
1 polymer ?
#
loop_
_entity_poly.entity_id
_entity_poly.type
_entity_poly.pdbx_seq_one_letter_code
_entity_poly.pdbx_strand_id
1 'polypeptide(L)' 'MEVKNNVACLREKAGLTVYELSKRCGFVSGSRVLSNYVTRAEQGHSVKIDTALLIYKELKKVGVCKNF' A
#
# COMPACT_ATOMS: atom_id res chain seq x y z
N MET A 1 9.75 -11.95 -16.25
CA MET A 1 8.53 -11.26 -15.80
C MET A 1 8.62 -11.16 -14.28
N GLU A 2 8.80 -9.96 -13.72
CA GLU A 2 8.66 -9.77 -12.28
C GLU A 2 7.22 -10.12 -11.89
N VAL A 3 7.05 -11.09 -11.00
CA VAL A 3 5.75 -11.38 -10.39
C VAL A 3 5.41 -10.20 -9.47
N LYS A 4 4.71 -9.20 -10.01
CA LYS A 4 4.24 -8.07 -9.20
C LYS A 4 3.25 -8.59 -8.16
N ASN A 5 3.53 -8.31 -6.90
CA ASN A 5 2.62 -8.61 -5.80
C ASN A 5 1.27 -7.89 -6.01
N ASN A 6 0.19 -8.50 -5.55
CA ASN A 6 -1.17 -7.95 -5.58
C ASN A 6 -1.23 -6.51 -5.06
N VAL A 7 -0.47 -6.17 -4.00
CA VAL A 7 -0.43 -4.80 -3.46
C VAL A 7 0.11 -3.79 -4.47
N ALA A 8 1.21 -4.12 -5.17
CA ALA A 8 1.80 -3.26 -6.19
C ALA A 8 0.84 -3.07 -7.37
N CYS A 9 0.22 -4.17 -7.83
CA CYS A 9 -0.76 -4.13 -8.91
C CYS A 9 -1.98 -3.27 -8.57
N LEU A 10 -2.52 -3.41 -7.35
CA LEU A 10 -3.65 -2.60 -6.88
C LEU A 10 -3.28 -1.12 -6.73
N ARG A 11 -2.09 -0.82 -6.22
CA ARG A 11 -1.59 0.56 -6.13
C ARG A 11 -1.45 1.20 -7.51
N GLU A 12 -0.87 0.48 -8.47
CA GLU A 12 -0.73 0.96 -9.86
C GLU A 12 -2.10 1.19 -10.51
N LYS A 13 -3.05 0.27 -10.33
CA LYS A 13 -4.44 0.46 -10.79
C LYS A 13 -5.13 1.67 -10.15
N ALA A 14 -4.75 2.00 -8.92
CA ALA A 14 -5.25 3.18 -8.21
C ALA A 14 -4.58 4.48 -8.68
N GLY A 15 -3.58 4.41 -9.56
CA GLY A 15 -2.81 5.56 -10.02
C GLY A 15 -1.97 6.22 -8.93
N LEU A 16 -1.62 5.48 -7.87
CA LEU A 16 -0.90 6.02 -6.72
C LEU A 16 0.59 5.67 -6.77
N THR A 17 1.43 6.62 -6.39
CA THR A 17 2.82 6.34 -6.02
C THR A 17 2.89 5.67 -4.64
N VAL A 18 4.00 4.97 -4.35
CA VAL A 18 4.25 4.39 -3.02
C VAL A 18 4.17 5.47 -1.93
N TYR A 19 4.71 6.67 -2.22
CA TYR A 19 4.68 7.81 -1.31
C TYR A 19 3.26 8.28 -1.01
N GLU A 20 2.42 8.45 -2.04
CA GLU A 20 1.03 8.90 -1.85
C GLU A 20 0.20 7.87 -1.10
N LEU A 21 0.33 6.59 -1.44
CA LEU A 21 -0.35 5.52 -0.71
C LEU A 21 0.09 5.52 0.76
N SER A 22 1.39 5.67 1.03
CA SER A 22 1.91 5.71 2.40
C SER A 22 1.38 6.92 3.19
N LYS A 23 1.31 8.09 2.55
CA LYS A 23 0.72 9.30 3.14
C LYS A 23 -0.77 9.10 3.45
N ARG A 24 -1.53 8.52 2.52
CA ARG A 24 -2.96 8.21 2.71
C ARG A 24 -3.20 7.18 3.81
N CYS A 25 -2.31 6.20 3.94
CA CYS A 25 -2.36 5.21 5.03
C CYS A 25 -1.98 5.78 6.39
N GLY A 26 -1.57 7.06 6.48
CA GLY A 26 -1.11 7.68 7.71
C GLY A 26 0.26 7.19 8.18
N PHE A 27 1.05 6.59 7.28
CA PHE A 27 2.42 6.16 7.59
C PHE A 27 3.36 7.36 7.63
N VAL A 28 3.24 8.16 8.69
CA VAL A 28 4.00 9.38 8.90
C VAL A 28 4.60 9.35 10.30
N SER A 29 5.87 9.73 10.41
CA SER A 29 6.56 9.95 11.69
C SER A 29 7.16 11.35 11.68
N GLY A 30 6.59 12.24 12.50
CA GLY A 30 6.89 13.67 12.44
C GLY A 30 6.56 14.25 11.06
N SER A 31 7.58 14.79 10.38
CA SER A 31 7.47 15.34 9.03
C SER A 31 7.80 14.34 7.90
N ARG A 32 8.18 13.10 8.24
CA ARG A 32 8.64 12.10 7.26
C ARG A 32 7.57 11.07 6.96
N VAL A 33 7.34 10.83 5.67
CA VAL A 33 6.50 9.72 5.20
C VAL A 33 7.32 8.43 5.21
N LEU A 34 6.77 7.40 5.85
CA LEU A 34 7.38 6.08 6.01
C LEU A 34 6.95 5.15 4.87
N SER A 35 7.50 5.40 3.68
CA SER A 35 7.20 4.63 2.47
C SER A 35 7.64 3.15 2.53
N ASN A 36 8.55 2.84 3.45
CA ASN A 36 9.09 1.49 3.65
C ASN A 36 8.02 0.46 3.99
N TYR A 37 6.92 0.85 4.66
CA TYR A 37 5.83 -0.07 4.97
C TYR A 37 5.13 -0.58 3.71
N VAL A 38 4.86 0.30 2.75
CA VAL A 38 4.25 -0.06 1.47
C VAL A 38 5.25 -0.81 0.60
N THR A 39 6.51 -0.34 0.50
CA THR A 39 7.55 -1.02 -0.28
C THR A 39 7.76 -2.47 0.19
N ARG A 40 7.80 -2.72 1.51
CA ARG A 40 7.94 -4.09 2.04
C ARG A 40 6.74 -4.96 1.71
N ALA A 41 5.53 -4.42 1.78
CA ALA A 41 4.32 -5.12 1.38
C ALA A 41 4.35 -5.50 -0.12
N GLU A 42 4.81 -4.59 -0.97
CA GLU A 42 4.97 -4.83 -2.42
C GLU A 42 6.02 -5.88 -2.74
N GLN A 43 7.09 -5.94 -1.95
CA GLN A 43 8.14 -6.94 -2.06
C GLN A 43 7.72 -8.32 -1.51
N GLY A 44 6.51 -8.46 -0.96
CA GLY A 44 6.03 -9.72 -0.40
C GLY A 44 6.63 -10.09 0.96
N HIS A 45 7.25 -9.14 1.66
CA HIS A 45 7.67 -9.35 3.03
C HIS A 45 6.46 -9.46 3.96
N SER A 46 6.60 -10.22 5.04
CA SER A 46 5.63 -10.20 6.13
C SER A 46 5.57 -8.79 6.73
N VAL A 47 4.37 -8.22 6.74
CA VAL A 47 4.07 -6.92 7.34
C VAL A 47 3.07 -7.13 8.47
N LYS A 48 3.03 -6.18 9.42
CA LYS A 48 2.04 -6.24 10.51
C LYS A 48 0.62 -6.22 9.94
N ILE A 49 -0.29 -6.94 10.58
CA ILE A 49 -1.71 -7.00 10.19
C ILE A 49 -2.30 -5.60 10.08
N ASP A 50 -1.98 -4.70 11.01
CA ASP A 50 -2.45 -3.31 10.98
C ASP A 50 -1.98 -2.55 9.74
N THR A 51 -0.72 -2.75 9.33
CA THR A 51 -0.16 -2.14 8.11
C THR A 51 -0.90 -2.65 6.87
N ALA A 52 -1.12 -3.96 6.77
CA ALA A 52 -1.87 -4.55 5.66
C ALA A 52 -3.32 -4.04 5.63
N LEU A 53 -3.96 -3.93 6.78
CA LEU A 53 -5.34 -3.43 6.90
C LEU A 53 -5.47 -1.96 6.46
N LEU A 54 -4.51 -1.11 6.83
CA LEU A 54 -4.50 0.30 6.42
C LEU A 54 -4.33 0.44 4.91
N ILE A 55 -3.37 -0.29 4.33
CA ILE A 55 -3.16 -0.33 2.87
C ILE A 55 -4.42 -0.80 2.16
N TYR A 56 -5.04 -1.89 2.64
CA TYR A 56 -6.28 -2.41 2.09
C TYR A 56 -7.42 -1.39 2.13
N LYS A 57 -7.64 -0.73 3.28
CA LYS A 57 -8.72 0.27 3.43
C LYS A 57 -8.56 1.42 2.45
N GLU A 58 -7.34 1.92 2.25
CA GLU A 58 -7.09 3.00 1.29
C GLU A 58 -7.29 2.54 -0.15
N LEU A 59 -6.80 1.36 -0.53
CA LEU A 59 -7.04 0.79 -1.86
C LEU A 59 -8.54 0.49 -2.11
N LYS A 60 -9.27 0.07 -1.08
CA LYS A 60 -10.73 -0.12 -1.14
C LYS A 60 -11.47 1.19 -1.36
N LYS A 61 -11.09 2.27 -0.67
CA LYS A 61 -11.68 3.60 -0.87
C LYS A 61 -11.51 4.11 -2.30
N VAL A 62 -10.37 3.80 -2.93
CA VAL A 62 -10.10 4.17 -4.33
C VAL A 62 -10.84 3.24 -5.33
N GLY A 63 -11.54 2.21 -4.83
CA GLY A 63 -12.40 1.34 -5.64
C GLY A 63 -11.64 0.27 -6.44
N VAL A 64 -10.36 0.06 -6.16
CA VAL A 64 -9.54 -0.96 -6.83
C VAL A 64 -9.64 -2.34 -6.19
N CYS A 65 -10.02 -2.41 -4.92
CA CYS A 65 -10.36 -3.67 -4.25
C CYS A 65 -11.86 -3.97 -4.45
N LYS A 66 -12.22 -4.56 -5.60
CA LYS A 66 -13.57 -5.08 -5.83
C LYS A 66 -13.63 -6.53 -5.37
N ASN A 67 -14.03 -6.69 -4.11
CA ASN A 67 -14.31 -7.98 -3.45
C ASN A 67 -13.07 -8.85 -3.21
N PHE A 68 -12.98 -9.36 -1.97
CA PHE A 68 -12.08 -10.43 -1.57
C PHE A 68 -12.90 -11.71 -1.54
#